data_AF-A0A8T5TG26-F1
#
_entry.id   AF-A0A8T5TG26-F1
#
_cell.length_a   1.000
_cell.length_b   1.000
_cell.length_c   1.000
_cell.angle_alpha   90.00
_cell.angle_beta   90.00
_cell.angle_gamma   90.00
#
_symmetry.space_group_name_H-M   'P 1'
#
loop_
_entity.id
_entity.type
_entity.pdbx_description
1 polymer ?
#
loop_
_entity_poly.entity_id
_entity_poly.type
_entity_poly.pdbx_seq_one_letter_code
_entity_poly.pdbx_strand_id
1 'polypeptide(L)'
;MSYYTFKIRGTYIVKDISTDTLGSYPHNFIEVNEILYFVATDGNSGFELFRTDGTELGTYIVRDIWPAGSYSSLPEFLTELNSLLFFVAEDGVNGVELWMF
;
A
#
# COMPACT_ATOMS: atom_id res chain seq x y z
N MET A 1 4.18 16.46 -31.27
CA MET A 1 3.85 16.48 -29.83
C MET A 1 4.84 15.55 -29.14
N SER A 2 5.85 16.09 -28.48
CA SER A 2 6.83 15.29 -27.74
C SER A 2 6.32 15.14 -26.32
N TYR A 3 6.00 13.91 -25.91
CA TYR A 3 5.68 13.61 -24.53
C TYR A 3 6.95 13.79 -23.70
N TYR A 4 6.98 14.83 -22.88
CA TYR A 4 8.01 14.99 -21.86
C TYR A 4 7.77 13.93 -20.79
N THR A 5 8.44 12.79 -20.89
CA THR A 5 8.57 11.88 -19.75
C THR A 5 9.35 12.65 -18.68
N PHE A 6 8.67 13.02 -17.58
CA PHE A 6 9.32 13.62 -16.42
C PHE A 6 10.29 12.59 -15.83
N LYS A 7 11.56 12.64 -16.25
CA LYS A 7 12.64 11.93 -15.58
C LYS A 7 12.97 12.73 -14.32
N ILE A 8 12.27 12.40 -13.25
CA ILE A 8 12.55 12.79 -11.88
C ILE A 8 14.05 12.56 -11.63
N ARG A 9 14.79 13.65 -11.39
CA ARG A 9 16.24 13.62 -11.10
C ARG A 9 16.42 13.71 -9.59
N GLY A 10 16.96 12.64 -8.99
CA GLY A 10 17.19 12.57 -7.55
C GLY A 10 16.05 11.88 -6.80
N THR A 11 16.07 12.04 -5.48
CA THR A 11 15.06 11.49 -4.58
C THR A 11 13.96 12.53 -4.32
N TYR A 12 12.72 12.06 -4.24
CA TYR A 12 11.56 12.89 -3.90
C TYR A 12 10.56 12.04 -3.10
N ILE A 13 9.73 12.70 -2.31
CA ILE A 13 8.60 12.06 -1.63
C ILE A 13 7.52 11.84 -2.68
N VAL A 14 7.08 10.59 -2.86
CA VAL A 14 5.96 10.27 -3.76
C VAL A 14 4.65 10.77 -3.16
N LYS A 15 4.45 10.52 -1.87
CA LYS A 15 3.32 11.01 -1.09
C LYS A 15 3.65 11.00 0.39
N ASP A 16 3.19 12.01 1.11
CA ASP A 16 3.10 12.01 2.56
C ASP A 16 1.78 11.31 2.97
N ILE A 17 1.86 10.03 3.38
CA ILE A 17 0.67 9.18 3.56
C ILE A 17 0.02 9.42 4.94
N SER A 18 0.83 9.47 6.00
CA SER A 18 0.39 9.83 7.35
C SER A 18 0.78 11.27 7.58
N THR A 19 -0.19 12.13 7.88
CA THR A 19 0.05 13.55 8.16
C THR A 19 0.41 13.82 9.62
N ASP A 20 0.52 12.77 10.43
CA ASP A 20 1.01 12.85 11.81
C ASP A 20 2.55 12.93 11.89
N THR A 21 3.09 13.10 13.10
CA THR A 21 4.53 13.18 13.32
C THR A 21 5.22 11.82 13.44
N LEU A 22 4.47 10.71 13.38
CA LEU A 22 5.00 9.35 13.53
C LEU A 22 5.46 8.81 12.18
N GLY A 23 4.80 9.22 11.09
CA GLY A 23 5.13 8.83 9.73
C GLY A 23 4.46 7.53 9.30
N SER A 24 4.63 7.16 8.03
CA SER A 24 3.82 6.10 7.39
C SER A 24 4.43 4.71 7.43
N TYR A 25 5.69 4.58 7.84
CA TYR A 25 6.42 3.31 8.00
C TYR A 25 6.23 2.29 6.84
N PRO A 26 6.50 2.67 5.57
CA PRO A 26 6.25 1.77 4.44
C PRO A 26 7.22 0.58 4.47
N HIS A 27 6.70 -0.64 4.31
CA HIS A 27 7.46 -1.91 4.33
C HIS A 27 6.75 -2.99 3.48
N ASN A 28 7.34 -4.20 3.40
CA ASN A 28 6.80 -5.35 2.65
C ASN A 28 6.37 -4.99 1.22
N PHE A 29 7.33 -4.68 0.35
CA PHE A 29 7.08 -4.22 -1.01
C PHE A 29 7.00 -5.37 -2.01
N ILE A 30 6.05 -5.28 -2.95
CA ILE A 30 6.01 -6.13 -4.15
C ILE A 30 5.47 -5.37 -5.36
N GLU A 31 6.04 -5.60 -6.53
CA GLU A 31 5.51 -5.06 -7.78
C GLU A 31 4.57 -6.08 -8.45
N VAL A 32 3.37 -5.64 -8.83
CA VAL A 32 2.39 -6.43 -9.61
C VAL A 32 1.82 -5.55 -10.71
N ASN A 33 1.99 -5.95 -11.98
CA ASN A 33 1.52 -5.21 -13.16
C ASN A 33 1.92 -3.72 -13.16
N GLU A 34 3.22 -3.42 -12.94
CA GLU A 34 3.78 -2.06 -12.91
C GLU A 34 3.27 -1.18 -11.75
N ILE A 35 2.53 -1.76 -10.80
CA ILE A 35 2.08 -1.11 -9.57
C ILE A 35 2.87 -1.69 -8.40
N LEU A 36 3.45 -0.81 -7.58
CA LEU A 36 4.12 -1.22 -6.34
C LEU A 36 3.10 -1.25 -5.20
N TYR A 37 2.91 -2.42 -4.61
CA TYR A 37 2.11 -2.64 -3.41
C TYR A 37 3.02 -2.71 -2.19
N PHE A 38 2.55 -2.17 -1.07
CA PHE A 38 3.32 -2.12 0.17
C PHE A 38 2.41 -1.96 1.38
N VAL A 39 2.92 -2.27 2.56
CA VAL A 39 2.23 -2.03 3.82
C VAL A 39 2.62 -0.67 4.36
N ALA A 40 1.66 0.14 4.78
CA ALA A 40 1.89 1.44 5.41
C ALA A 40 0.71 1.83 6.31
N THR A 41 0.85 2.92 7.05
CA THR A 41 -0.25 3.55 7.80
C THR A 41 -0.47 5.00 7.36
N ASP A 42 -1.73 5.42 7.34
CA ASP A 42 -2.18 6.82 7.17
C ASP A 42 -2.42 7.54 8.51
N GLY A 43 -2.09 6.88 9.63
CA GLY A 43 -2.33 7.36 10.99
C GLY A 43 -3.77 7.15 11.49
N ASN A 44 -4.70 6.69 10.64
CA ASN A 44 -6.11 6.50 10.99
C ASN A 44 -6.56 5.05 10.94
N SER A 45 -6.06 4.28 9.96
CA SER A 45 -6.53 2.95 9.60
C SER A 45 -5.57 1.82 10.04
N GLY A 46 -4.65 2.09 10.97
CA GLY A 46 -3.58 1.14 11.30
C GLY A 46 -2.66 0.85 10.10
N PHE A 47 -1.95 -0.29 10.10
CA PHE A 47 -1.20 -0.75 8.93
C PHE A 47 -2.09 -1.54 7.98
N GLU A 48 -2.15 -1.08 6.73
CA GLU A 48 -3.01 -1.60 5.66
C GLU A 48 -2.21 -1.76 4.36
N LEU A 49 -2.84 -2.36 3.35
CA LEU A 49 -2.27 -2.49 2.02
C LEU A 49 -2.42 -1.18 1.24
N PHE A 50 -1.31 -0.60 0.82
CA PHE A 50 -1.22 0.56 -0.05
C PHE A 50 -0.65 0.18 -1.40
N ARG A 51 -0.84 1.07 -2.37
CA ARG A 51 -0.21 0.97 -3.70
C ARG A 51 0.34 2.30 -4.16
N THR A 52 1.23 2.27 -5.16
CA THR A 52 1.74 3.44 -5.89
C THR A 52 2.09 3.10 -7.34
N ASP A 53 1.83 4.04 -8.26
CA ASP A 53 2.35 4.05 -9.64
C ASP A 53 3.54 5.03 -9.80
N GLY A 54 4.11 5.51 -8.68
CA GLY A 54 5.16 6.53 -8.63
C GLY A 54 4.65 7.97 -8.62
N THR A 55 3.33 8.19 -8.70
CA THR A 55 2.69 9.52 -8.58
C THR A 55 1.96 9.68 -7.25
N GLU A 56 1.79 10.93 -6.81
CA GLU A 56 1.04 11.25 -5.58
C GLU A 56 -0.42 10.77 -5.66
N LEU A 57 -1.07 10.95 -6.82
CA LEU A 57 -2.47 10.55 -7.04
C LEU A 57 -2.63 9.03 -7.13
N GLY A 58 -1.66 8.33 -7.72
CA GLY A 58 -1.64 6.88 -7.78
C GLY A 58 -1.19 6.21 -6.48
N THR A 59 -0.83 6.98 -5.45
CA THR A 59 -0.42 6.48 -4.14
C THR A 59 -1.56 6.54 -3.12
N TYR A 60 -2.15 5.40 -2.79
CA TYR A 60 -3.29 5.34 -1.88
C TYR A 60 -3.56 3.94 -1.29
N ILE A 61 -4.39 3.89 -0.25
CA ILE A 61 -4.83 2.65 0.40
C ILE A 61 -5.68 1.80 -0.56
N VAL A 62 -5.29 0.56 -0.79
CA VAL A 62 -6.03 -0.35 -1.68
C VAL A 62 -7.40 -0.66 -1.09
N ARG A 63 -7.43 -0.98 0.21
CA ARG A 63 -8.62 -1.21 1.02
C ARG A 63 -8.23 -1.15 2.50
N ASP A 64 -9.08 -0.54 3.31
CA ASP A 64 -9.08 -0.74 4.76
C ASP A 64 -9.78 -2.06 5.05
N ILE A 65 -9.00 -3.10 5.36
CA ILE A 65 -9.51 -4.48 5.52
C ILE A 65 -10.12 -4.67 6.91
N TRP A 66 -9.63 -3.96 7.92
CA TRP A 66 -10.20 -3.95 9.28
C TRP A 66 -10.68 -2.54 9.67
N PRO A 67 -11.86 -2.11 9.21
CA PRO A 67 -12.32 -0.71 9.33
C PRO A 67 -12.85 -0.30 10.72
N ALA A 68 -12.37 -0.93 11.79
CA ALA A 68 -12.83 -0.67 13.15
C ALA A 68 -11.96 0.36 13.89
N GLY A 69 -11.75 1.53 13.29
CA GLY A 69 -10.87 2.56 13.86
C GLY A 69 -9.41 2.31 13.47
N SER A 70 -8.47 2.52 14.40
CA SER A 70 -7.03 2.39 14.13
C SER A 70 -6.48 0.97 14.28
N TYR A 71 -7.34 -0.05 14.12
CA TYR A 71 -6.85 -1.42 14.05
C TYR A 71 -6.14 -1.65 12.73
N SER A 72 -5.30 -2.67 12.70
CA SER A 72 -4.44 -2.95 11.56
C SER A 72 -4.75 -4.34 11.05
N SER A 73 -4.95 -4.45 9.74
CA SER A 73 -5.10 -5.74 9.07
C SER A 73 -3.79 -6.52 8.93
N LEU A 74 -2.65 -5.85 9.18
CA LEU A 74 -1.28 -6.40 9.13
C LEU A 74 -1.04 -7.28 7.89
N PRO A 75 -1.12 -6.75 6.66
CA PRO A 75 -0.89 -7.57 5.49
C PRO A 75 0.53 -8.17 5.46
N GLU A 76 0.61 -9.49 5.29
CA GLU A 76 1.88 -10.23 5.26
C GLU A 76 1.96 -11.17 4.05
N PHE A 77 3.18 -11.62 3.73
CA PHE A 77 3.45 -12.57 2.64
C PHE A 77 2.92 -12.14 1.27
N LEU A 78 3.00 -10.84 0.96
CA LEU A 78 2.65 -10.30 -0.34
C LEU A 78 3.38 -11.08 -1.45
N THR A 79 2.60 -11.72 -2.31
CA THR A 79 3.07 -12.67 -3.32
C THR A 79 2.37 -12.40 -4.63
N GLU A 80 3.14 -12.24 -5.69
CA GLU A 80 2.61 -12.18 -7.05
C GLU A 80 2.47 -13.60 -7.58
N LEU A 81 1.31 -13.90 -8.19
CA LEU A 81 1.09 -15.12 -8.94
C LEU A 81 0.16 -14.84 -10.12
N ASN A 82 0.71 -14.94 -11.34
CA ASN A 82 -0.04 -14.74 -12.59
C ASN A 82 -0.76 -13.39 -12.65
N SER A 83 -0.04 -12.30 -12.36
CA SER A 83 -0.55 -10.92 -12.34
C SER A 83 -1.59 -10.64 -11.26
N LEU A 84 -1.75 -11.52 -10.28
CA LEU A 84 -2.61 -11.34 -9.11
C LEU A 84 -1.76 -11.19 -7.85
N LEU A 85 -2.22 -10.34 -6.93
CA LEU A 85 -1.59 -10.17 -5.63
C LEU A 85 -2.31 -11.04 -4.59
N PHE A 86 -1.55 -11.95 -3.96
CA PHE A 86 -1.99 -12.73 -2.81
C PHE A 86 -1.27 -12.27 -1.54
N PHE A 87 -1.97 -12.27 -0.41
CA PHE A 87 -1.40 -11.95 0.90
C PHE A 87 -2.32 -12.46 2.01
N VAL A 88 -1.81 -12.54 3.23
CA VAL A 88 -2.66 -12.80 4.41
C VAL A 88 -2.95 -11.49 5.14
N ALA A 89 -4.15 -11.35 5.68
CA ALA A 89 -4.54 -10.19 6.47
C ALA A 89 -5.72 -10.53 7.40
N GLU A 90 -5.87 -9.77 8.49
CA GLU A 90 -6.99 -9.88 9.42
C GLU A 90 -8.07 -8.82 9.15
N ASP A 91 -9.34 -9.22 9.22
CA ASP A 91 -10.51 -8.34 9.02
C ASP A 91 -11.27 -8.02 10.31
N GLY A 92 -10.81 -8.54 11.44
CA GLY A 92 -11.46 -8.42 12.75
C GLY A 92 -12.73 -9.26 12.93
N VAL A 93 -13.05 -10.14 11.97
CA VAL A 93 -14.24 -11.00 11.99
C VAL A 93 -13.89 -12.47 11.85
N ASN A 94 -13.05 -12.81 10.86
CA ASN A 94 -12.70 -14.17 10.48
C ASN A 94 -11.29 -14.59 10.94
N GLY A 95 -10.52 -13.67 11.51
CA GLY A 95 -9.10 -13.90 11.81
C GLY A 95 -8.21 -13.59 10.62
N VAL A 96 -6.97 -14.09 10.65
CA VAL A 96 -6.02 -13.97 9.53
C VAL A 96 -6.42 -14.93 8.42
N GLU A 97 -6.76 -14.40 7.26
CA GLU A 97 -7.21 -15.15 6.08
C GLU A 97 -6.39 -14.83 4.83
N LEU A 98 -6.50 -15.66 3.78
CA LEU A 98 -5.88 -15.40 2.48
C LEU A 98 -6.76 -14.46 1.62
N TRP A 99 -6.15 -13.39 1.12
CA TRP A 99 -6.77 -12.39 0.25
C TRP A 99 -6.15 -12.41 -1.15
N MET A 100 -6.93 -11.97 -2.13
CA MET A 100 -6.52 -11.83 -3.53
C MET A 100 -6.99 -10.48 -4.07
N PHE A 101 -6.11 -9.80 -4.83
CA PHE A 101 -6.36 -8.56 -5.55
C PHE A 101 -5.86 -8.60 -6.99
#